data_AF-A0A660U8X1-F1
#
_entry.id   AF-A0A660U8X1-F1
#
_cell.length_a   1.000
_cell.length_b   1.000
_cell.length_c   1.000
_cell.angle_alpha   90.00
_cell.angle_beta   90.00
_cell.angle_gamma   90.00
#
_symmetry.space_group_name_H-M   'P 1'
#
loop_
_entity.id
_entity.type
_entity.pdbx_description
1 polymer ?
#
loop_
_entity_poly.entity_id
_entity_poly.type
_entity_poly.pdbx_seq_one_letter_code
_entity_poly.pdbx_strand_id
1 'polypeptide(L)'
;MRGVLVVIPFLAAALALPSLAQLTKGDVIQIIRAELEPIKLQITEINGKMATKDDIIAIQRELSSKLVAIISALIAFWATLLAAIVMIPYLYGRADRERVREMEKRIEEMRAEIEALRTLKAIIEHQEKLRETAQKLARENPKFAEAYKAIGLI
;
A
#
# COMPACT_ATOMS: atom_id res chain seq x y z
N MET A 1 -13.51 90.88 -40.75
CA MET A 1 -14.30 89.93 -41.57
C MET A 1 -13.39 88.79 -42.02
N ARG A 2 -13.20 87.75 -41.19
CA ARG A 2 -12.31 86.59 -41.48
C ARG A 2 -12.95 85.25 -41.08
N GLY A 3 -14.28 85.16 -41.14
CA GLY A 3 -15.03 84.00 -40.64
C GLY A 3 -15.81 83.21 -41.69
N VAL A 4 -15.74 83.57 -42.98
CA VAL A 4 -16.66 83.02 -43.99
C VAL A 4 -16.01 81.97 -44.91
N LEU A 5 -14.67 81.91 -44.99
CA LEU A 5 -14.01 81.06 -45.99
C LEU A 5 -13.71 79.61 -45.54
N VAL A 6 -13.88 79.27 -44.26
CA VAL A 6 -13.57 77.92 -43.73
C VAL A 6 -14.84 77.06 -43.55
N VAL A 7 -16.02 77.68 -43.59
CA VAL A 7 -17.29 76.99 -43.32
C VAL A 7 -17.74 76.13 -44.51
N ILE A 8 -17.43 76.55 -45.75
CA ILE A 8 -17.86 75.87 -46.97
C ILE A 8 -17.18 74.48 -47.17
N PRO A 9 -15.86 74.31 -47.00
CA PRO A 9 -15.25 72.98 -47.13
C PRO A 9 -15.61 72.05 -45.96
N PHE A 10 -15.90 72.59 -44.77
CA PHE A 10 -16.33 71.80 -43.62
C PHE A 10 -17.77 71.27 -43.78
N LEU A 11 -18.65 72.06 -44.41
CA LEU A 11 -20.02 71.63 -44.73
C LEU A 11 -20.05 70.54 -45.82
N ALA A 12 -19.14 70.62 -46.81
CA ALA A 12 -19.03 69.62 -47.87
C ALA A 12 -18.43 68.29 -47.37
N ALA A 13 -17.49 68.33 -46.43
CA ALA A 13 -16.91 67.12 -45.81
C ALA A 13 -17.90 66.42 -44.86
N ALA A 14 -18.82 67.15 -44.22
CA ALA A 14 -19.85 66.57 -43.36
C ALA A 14 -20.96 65.83 -44.14
N LEU A 15 -21.21 66.23 -45.40
CA LEU A 15 -22.18 65.58 -46.30
C LEU A 15 -21.63 64.31 -46.99
N ALA A 16 -20.31 64.09 -46.93
CA ALA A 16 -19.66 62.92 -47.51
C ALA A 16 -19.47 61.75 -46.52
N LEU A 17 -19.93 61.88 -45.27
CA LEU A 17 -19.92 60.78 -44.31
C LEU A 17 -21.11 59.84 -44.58
N PRO A 18 -20.88 58.55 -44.90
CA PRO A 18 -21.95 57.56 -45.04
C PRO A 18 -22.36 57.05 -43.65
N SER A 19 -22.63 57.94 -42.69
CA SER A 19 -22.88 57.56 -41.29
C SER A 19 -24.25 57.95 -40.75
N LEU A 20 -25.20 58.27 -41.63
CA LEU A 20 -26.62 58.35 -41.31
C LEU A 20 -27.45 57.73 -42.45
N ALA A 21 -27.18 56.47 -42.78
CA ALA A 21 -28.19 55.68 -43.47
C ALA A 21 -29.38 55.57 -42.51
N GLN A 22 -30.54 56.12 -42.91
CA GLN A 22 -31.80 55.85 -42.23
C GLN A 22 -32.02 54.34 -42.27
N LEU A 23 -31.66 53.66 -41.19
CA LEU A 23 -31.81 52.23 -41.04
C LEU A 23 -33.31 51.95 -41.13
N THR A 24 -33.78 51.49 -42.29
CA THR A 24 -35.19 51.18 -42.46
C THR A 24 -35.49 49.95 -41.61
N LYS A 25 -36.77 49.76 -41.23
CA LYS A 25 -37.17 48.54 -40.51
C LYS A 25 -36.74 47.26 -41.27
N GLY A 26 -36.64 47.33 -42.61
CA GLY A 26 -36.15 46.25 -43.45
C GLY A 26 -34.66 45.95 -43.25
N ASP A 27 -33.80 46.96 -43.17
CA ASP A 27 -32.35 46.79 -42.96
C ASP A 27 -32.05 46.21 -41.59
N VAL A 28 -32.76 46.66 -40.54
CA VAL A 28 -32.67 46.08 -39.19
C VAL A 28 -33.05 44.60 -39.20
N ILE A 29 -34.11 44.23 -39.91
CA ILE A 29 -34.53 42.82 -40.03
C ILE A 29 -33.50 41.99 -40.78
N GLN A 30 -32.86 42.53 -41.82
CA GLN A 30 -31.81 41.83 -42.55
C GLN A 30 -30.55 41.63 -41.69
N ILE A 31 -30.14 42.65 -40.94
CA ILE A 31 -29.00 42.55 -40.01
C ILE A 31 -29.30 41.52 -38.91
N ILE A 32 -30.49 41.59 -38.29
CA ILE A 32 -30.90 40.59 -37.28
C ILE A 32 -30.92 39.19 -37.88
N ARG A 33 -31.40 39.00 -39.11
CA ARG A 33 -31.45 37.70 -39.77
C ARG A 33 -30.05 37.17 -40.07
N ALA A 34 -29.16 38.03 -40.59
CA ALA A 34 -27.77 37.69 -40.88
C ALA A 34 -26.99 37.28 -39.62
N GLU A 35 -27.30 37.87 -38.47
CA GLU A 35 -26.71 37.50 -37.17
C GLU A 35 -27.37 36.25 -36.56
N LEU A 36 -28.68 36.03 -36.77
CA LEU A 36 -29.37 34.85 -36.22
C LEU A 36 -29.03 33.54 -36.95
N GLU A 37 -28.72 33.61 -38.23
CA GLU A 37 -28.42 32.46 -39.08
C GLU A 37 -27.17 31.68 -38.62
N PRO A 38 -26.00 32.31 -38.36
CA PRO A 38 -24.84 31.61 -37.82
C PRO A 38 -25.09 31.09 -36.40
N ILE A 39 -25.87 31.81 -35.57
CA ILE A 39 -26.23 31.34 -34.21
C ILE A 39 -27.07 30.07 -34.28
N LYS A 40 -28.04 29.98 -35.19
CA LYS A 40 -28.81 28.75 -35.41
C LYS A 40 -27.93 27.58 -35.82
N LEU A 41 -26.97 27.84 -36.71
CA LEU A 41 -26.06 26.82 -37.21
C LEU A 41 -25.13 26.32 -36.10
N GLN A 42 -24.61 27.23 -35.26
CA GLN A 42 -23.85 26.88 -34.07
C GLN A 42 -24.69 26.09 -33.05
N ILE A 43 -25.95 26.44 -32.83
CA ILE A 43 -26.85 25.68 -31.96
C ILE A 43 -27.06 24.27 -32.51
N THR A 44 -27.24 24.10 -33.82
CA THR A 44 -27.36 22.75 -34.42
C THR A 44 -26.09 21.93 -34.30
N GLU A 45 -24.92 22.56 -34.47
CA GLU A 45 -23.63 21.90 -34.31
C GLU A 45 -23.38 21.49 -32.84
N ILE A 46 -23.71 22.37 -31.89
CA ILE A 46 -23.61 22.09 -30.45
C ILE A 46 -24.59 20.99 -30.06
N ASN A 47 -25.83 21.01 -30.57
CA ASN A 47 -26.81 19.96 -30.33
C ASN A 47 -26.37 18.61 -30.91
N GLY A 48 -25.67 18.62 -32.06
CA GLY A 48 -25.11 17.40 -32.65
C GLY A 48 -23.90 16.85 -31.90
N LYS A 49 -23.16 17.69 -31.18
CA LYS A 49 -21.98 17.31 -30.37
C LYS A 49 -22.30 17.01 -28.90
N MET A 50 -23.50 17.37 -28.43
CA MET A 50 -23.91 17.06 -27.07
C MET A 50 -24.13 15.56 -26.92
N ALA A 51 -23.51 14.99 -25.89
CA ALA A 51 -23.83 13.63 -25.46
C ALA A 51 -25.32 13.55 -25.12
N THR A 52 -25.99 12.61 -25.77
CA THR A 52 -27.42 12.40 -25.54
C THR A 52 -27.63 11.72 -24.18
N LYS A 53 -28.87 11.77 -23.68
CA LYS A 53 -29.21 11.06 -22.43
C LYS A 53 -28.86 9.56 -22.53
N ASP A 54 -29.00 8.98 -23.71
CA ASP A 54 -28.72 7.57 -23.95
C ASP A 54 -27.22 7.26 -23.85
N ASP A 55 -26.36 8.14 -24.34
CA ASP A 55 -24.90 8.00 -24.21
C ASP A 55 -24.46 8.01 -22.73
N ILE A 56 -25.06 8.91 -21.94
CA ILE A 56 -24.79 9.01 -20.49
C ILE A 56 -25.27 7.74 -19.78
N ILE A 57 -26.46 7.23 -20.13
CA ILE A 57 -27.01 5.98 -19.55
C ILE A 57 -26.13 4.78 -19.93
N ALA A 58 -25.65 4.71 -21.17
CA ALA A 58 -24.76 3.64 -21.63
C ALA A 58 -23.46 3.62 -20.83
N ILE A 59 -22.82 4.78 -20.65
CA ILE A 59 -21.60 4.94 -19.83
C ILE A 59 -21.88 4.56 -18.37
N GLN A 60 -22.99 5.00 -17.80
CA GLN A 60 -23.36 4.68 -16.42
C GLN A 60 -23.57 3.17 -16.23
N ARG A 61 -24.22 2.50 -17.19
CA ARG A 61 -24.44 1.06 -17.15
C ARG A 61 -23.14 0.29 -17.30
N GLU A 62 -22.26 0.72 -18.20
CA GLU A 62 -20.93 0.11 -18.36
C GLU A 62 -20.12 0.24 -17.06
N LEU A 63 -20.04 1.44 -16.48
CA LEU A 63 -19.36 1.69 -15.21
C LEU A 63 -19.94 0.85 -14.07
N SER A 64 -21.27 0.80 -13.94
CA SER A 64 -21.95 -0.02 -12.94
C SER A 64 -21.59 -1.51 -13.09
N SER A 65 -21.58 -2.03 -14.32
CA SER A 65 -21.22 -3.43 -14.58
C SER A 65 -19.76 -3.74 -14.21
N LYS A 66 -18.82 -2.84 -14.52
CA LYS A 66 -17.41 -2.99 -14.16
C LYS A 66 -17.21 -2.93 -12.65
N LEU A 67 -17.90 -2.02 -11.96
CA LEU A 67 -17.85 -1.93 -10.50
C LEU A 67 -18.36 -3.20 -9.84
N VAL A 68 -19.47 -3.76 -10.30
CA VAL A 68 -19.99 -5.05 -9.81
C VAL A 68 -18.98 -6.17 -10.04
N ALA A 69 -18.36 -6.22 -11.23
CA ALA A 69 -17.32 -7.22 -11.52
C ALA A 69 -16.10 -7.07 -10.58
N ILE A 70 -15.61 -5.85 -10.35
CA ILE A 70 -14.50 -5.58 -9.44
C ILE A 70 -14.85 -5.99 -8.01
N ILE A 71 -16.03 -5.62 -7.52
CA ILE A 71 -16.50 -5.98 -6.18
C ILE A 71 -16.58 -7.51 -6.05
N SER A 72 -17.13 -8.20 -7.05
CA SER A 72 -17.22 -9.67 -7.04
C SER A 72 -15.85 -10.34 -7.01
N ALA A 73 -14.90 -9.84 -7.80
CA ALA A 73 -13.51 -10.33 -7.82
C ALA A 73 -12.82 -10.08 -6.48
N LEU A 74 -13.05 -8.92 -5.87
CA LEU A 74 -12.49 -8.57 -4.57
C LEU A 74 -13.05 -9.48 -3.46
N ILE A 75 -14.35 -9.76 -3.47
CA ILE A 75 -14.99 -10.70 -2.54
C ILE A 75 -14.39 -12.10 -2.72
N ALA A 76 -14.26 -12.59 -3.96
CA ALA A 76 -13.69 -13.91 -4.23
C ALA A 76 -12.22 -14.00 -3.77
N PHE A 77 -11.44 -12.94 -3.98
CA PHE A 77 -10.06 -12.84 -3.51
C PHE A 77 -9.99 -12.93 -1.98
N TRP A 78 -10.79 -12.14 -1.27
CA TRP A 78 -10.84 -12.18 0.20
C TRP A 78 -11.33 -13.52 0.74
N ALA A 79 -12.34 -14.12 0.11
CA ALA A 79 -12.82 -15.45 0.49
C ALA A 79 -11.71 -16.51 0.36
N THR A 80 -10.92 -16.44 -0.71
CA THR A 80 -9.78 -17.34 -0.93
C THR A 80 -8.67 -17.11 0.09
N LEU A 81 -8.36 -15.85 0.41
CA LEU A 81 -7.38 -15.49 1.44
C LEU A 81 -7.79 -16.03 2.82
N LEU A 82 -9.05 -15.81 3.22
CA LEU A 82 -9.58 -16.32 4.48
C LEU A 82 -9.58 -17.85 4.52
N ALA A 83 -9.98 -18.50 3.42
CA ALA A 83 -9.90 -19.94 3.30
C ALA A 83 -8.46 -20.44 3.45
N ALA A 84 -7.48 -19.78 2.82
CA ALA A 84 -6.07 -20.14 2.95
C ALA A 84 -5.56 -19.99 4.40
N ILE A 85 -5.91 -18.91 5.08
CA ILE A 85 -5.52 -18.67 6.49
C ILE A 85 -6.06 -19.78 7.41
N VAL A 86 -7.26 -20.29 7.16
CA VAL A 86 -7.84 -21.37 7.96
C VAL A 86 -7.31 -22.74 7.52
N MET A 87 -7.21 -22.97 6.22
CA MET A 87 -6.96 -24.29 5.64
C MET A 87 -5.48 -24.66 5.63
N ILE A 88 -4.56 -23.70 5.46
CA ILE A 88 -3.12 -23.97 5.51
C ILE A 88 -2.71 -24.52 6.88
N PRO A 89 -3.01 -23.87 8.03
CA PRO A 89 -2.71 -24.44 9.34
C PRO A 89 -3.47 -25.73 9.64
N TYR A 90 -4.66 -25.92 9.08
CA TYR A 90 -5.41 -27.16 9.25
C TYR A 90 -4.74 -28.34 8.53
N LEU A 91 -4.25 -28.12 7.30
CA LEU A 91 -3.58 -29.13 6.48
C LEU A 91 -2.12 -29.36 6.92
N TYR A 92 -1.36 -28.29 7.18
CA TYR A 92 0.05 -28.37 7.63
C TYR A 92 0.17 -28.64 9.14
N GLY A 93 -0.72 -28.10 9.96
CA GLY A 93 -0.67 -28.23 11.42
C GLY A 93 -1.02 -29.62 11.93
N ARG A 94 -1.41 -30.57 11.08
CA ARG A 94 -1.48 -31.99 11.47
C ARG A 94 -0.09 -32.64 11.44
N ALA A 95 0.69 -32.40 10.39
CA ALA A 95 2.06 -32.89 10.26
C ALA A 95 3.03 -32.17 11.21
N ASP A 96 2.86 -30.86 11.40
CA ASP A 96 3.70 -30.10 12.34
C ASP A 96 3.42 -30.46 13.80
N ARG A 97 2.20 -30.86 14.16
CA ARG A 97 1.90 -31.29 15.54
C ARG A 97 2.70 -32.53 15.96
N GLU A 98 2.95 -33.46 15.04
CA GLU A 98 3.77 -34.64 15.32
C GLU A 98 5.25 -34.27 15.43
N ARG A 99 5.75 -33.43 14.51
CA ARG A 99 7.13 -32.93 14.54
C ARG A 99 7.41 -32.11 15.80
N VAL A 100 6.46 -31.28 16.24
CA VAL A 100 6.57 -30.51 17.49
C VAL A 100 6.63 -31.45 18.69
N ARG A 101 5.79 -32.49 18.74
CA ARG A 101 5.85 -33.49 19.83
C ARG A 101 7.18 -34.24 19.85
N GLU A 102 7.73 -34.59 18.69
CA GLU A 102 9.05 -35.21 18.62
C GLU A 102 10.16 -34.26 19.06
N MET A 103 10.08 -32.98 18.70
CA MET A 103 11.02 -31.96 19.16
C MET A 103 10.91 -31.74 20.67
N GLU A 104 9.70 -31.69 21.23
CA GLU A 104 9.48 -31.57 22.68
C GLU A 104 10.13 -32.74 23.42
N LYS A 105 9.91 -33.98 22.95
CA LYS A 105 10.55 -35.17 23.54
C LYS A 105 12.07 -35.10 23.49
N ARG A 106 12.64 -34.72 22.34
CA ARG A 106 14.10 -34.56 22.20
C ARG A 106 14.65 -33.47 23.13
N ILE A 107 13.89 -32.40 23.35
CA ILE A 107 14.27 -31.33 24.29
C ILE A 107 14.24 -31.84 25.73
N GLU A 108 13.25 -32.65 26.11
CA GLU A 108 13.20 -33.28 27.43
C GLU A 108 14.38 -34.23 27.66
N GLU A 109 14.69 -35.09 26.67
CA GLU A 109 15.84 -35.99 26.71
C GLU A 109 17.16 -35.22 26.85
N MET A 110 17.38 -34.18 26.03
CA MET A 110 18.57 -33.33 26.13
C MET A 110 18.65 -32.61 27.48
N ARG A 111 17.52 -32.18 28.06
CA ARG A 111 17.51 -31.56 29.40
C ARG A 111 17.95 -32.56 30.47
N ALA A 112 17.45 -33.78 30.42
CA ALA A 112 17.85 -34.84 31.35
C ALA A 112 19.34 -35.19 31.21
N GLU A 113 19.85 -35.27 29.97
CA GLU A 113 21.28 -35.47 29.72
C GLU A 113 22.14 -34.33 30.26
N ILE A 114 21.73 -33.08 30.08
CA ILE A 114 22.43 -31.90 30.62
C ILE A 114 22.47 -31.94 32.15
N GLU A 115 21.37 -32.34 32.80
CA GLU A 115 21.32 -32.48 34.25
C GLU A 115 22.23 -33.61 34.75
N ALA A 116 22.24 -34.76 34.08
CA ALA A 116 23.14 -35.86 34.39
C ALA A 116 24.63 -35.45 34.23
N LEU A 117 24.96 -34.71 33.17
CA LEU A 117 26.32 -34.21 32.98
C LEU A 117 26.71 -33.19 34.05
N ARG A 118 25.78 -32.35 34.50
CA ARG A 118 26.04 -31.38 35.59
C ARG A 118 26.31 -32.09 36.92
N THR A 119 25.54 -33.12 37.27
CA THR A 119 25.78 -33.88 38.51
C THR A 119 27.11 -34.62 38.46
N LEU A 120 27.43 -35.22 37.31
CA LEU A 120 28.70 -35.92 37.11
C LEU A 120 29.89 -34.96 37.21
N LYS A 121 29.78 -33.76 36.61
CA LYS A 121 30.79 -32.71 36.72
C LYS A 121 30.99 -32.26 38.17
N ALA A 122 29.90 -32.08 38.92
CA ALA A 122 29.98 -31.70 40.34
C ALA A 122 30.69 -32.77 41.19
N ILE A 123 30.47 -34.05 40.90
CA ILE A 123 31.17 -35.16 41.57
C ILE A 123 32.66 -35.14 41.24
N ILE A 124 33.03 -34.93 39.97
CA ILE A 124 34.43 -34.86 39.55
C ILE A 124 35.15 -33.69 40.22
N GLU A 125 34.54 -32.49 40.24
CA GLU A 125 35.12 -31.33 40.93
C GLU A 125 35.30 -31.57 42.43
N HIS A 126 34.36 -32.30 43.06
CA HIS A 126 34.49 -32.67 44.47
C HIS A 126 35.65 -33.66 44.70
N GLN A 127 35.79 -34.67 43.84
CA GLN A 127 36.91 -35.62 43.88
C GLN A 127 38.25 -34.91 43.68
N GLU A 128 38.33 -33.97 42.75
CA GLU A 128 39.56 -33.21 42.47
C GLU A 128 39.97 -32.35 43.68
N LYS A 129 39.02 -31.68 44.34
CA LYS A 129 39.28 -30.95 45.60
C LYS A 129 39.75 -31.87 46.73
N LEU A 130 39.19 -33.08 46.84
CA LEU A 130 39.64 -34.07 47.82
C LEU A 130 41.07 -34.52 47.53
N ARG A 131 41.40 -34.77 46.26
CA ARG A 131 42.78 -35.09 45.84
C ARG A 131 43.76 -33.97 46.14
N GLU A 132 43.42 -32.71 45.81
CA GLU A 132 44.26 -31.56 46.11
C GLU A 132 44.50 -31.39 47.61
N THR A 133 43.45 -31.59 48.43
CA THR A 133 43.54 -31.48 49.89
C THR A 133 44.38 -32.62 50.47
N ALA A 134 44.20 -33.85 49.98
CA ALA A 134 45.01 -35.00 50.34
C ALA A 134 46.49 -34.79 49.97
N GLN A 135 46.77 -34.25 48.78
CA GLN A 135 48.14 -33.93 48.35
C GLN A 135 48.80 -32.85 49.22
N LYS A 136 48.06 -31.81 49.61
CA LYS A 136 48.56 -30.79 50.55
C LYS A 136 48.87 -31.39 51.92
N LEU A 137 47.94 -32.17 52.48
CA LEU A 137 48.11 -32.82 53.78
C LEU A 137 49.23 -33.87 53.78
N ALA A 138 49.43 -34.59 52.67
CA ALA A 138 50.53 -35.54 52.50
C ALA A 138 51.91 -34.84 52.43
N ARG A 139 51.97 -33.62 51.87
CA ARG A 139 53.18 -32.79 51.89
C ARG A 139 53.49 -32.24 53.27
N GLU A 140 52.47 -31.87 54.04
CA GLU A 140 52.61 -31.33 55.40
C GLU A 140 52.89 -32.42 56.45
N ASN A 141 52.33 -33.62 56.28
CA ASN A 141 52.54 -34.76 57.16
C ASN A 141 52.78 -36.07 56.36
N PRO A 142 54.04 -36.51 56.20
CA PRO A 142 54.38 -37.68 55.37
C PRO A 142 53.80 -39.01 55.90
N LYS A 143 53.43 -39.08 57.19
CA LYS A 143 52.77 -40.25 57.78
C LYS A 143 51.38 -40.53 57.18
N PHE A 144 50.69 -39.52 56.65
CA PHE A 144 49.38 -39.70 56.00
C PHE A 144 49.47 -40.01 54.51
N ALA A 145 50.65 -39.88 53.90
CA ALA A 145 50.83 -40.15 52.47
C ALA A 145 50.52 -41.62 52.12
N GLU A 146 50.90 -42.57 52.98
CA GLU A 146 50.58 -43.98 52.80
C GLU A 146 49.07 -44.26 52.93
N ALA A 147 48.38 -43.57 53.86
CA ALA A 147 46.94 -43.70 54.04
C ALA A 147 46.14 -43.14 52.86
N TYR A 148 46.54 -41.98 52.31
CA TYR A 148 45.89 -41.40 51.13
C TYR A 148 46.16 -42.21 49.85
N LYS A 149 47.34 -42.83 49.72
CA LYS A 149 47.68 -43.74 48.63
C LYS A 149 46.84 -45.04 48.67
N ALA A 150 46.58 -45.57 49.86
CA ALA A 150 45.74 -46.77 50.03
C ALA A 150 44.26 -46.53 49.62
N ILE A 151 43.78 -45.28 49.71
CA ILE A 151 42.40 -44.90 49.36
C ILE A 151 42.29 -44.36 47.91
N GLY A 152 43.41 -44.26 47.18
CA GLY A 152 43.43 -43.84 45.76
C GLY A 152 43.27 -42.34 45.51
N LEU A 153 43.46 -41.53 46.56
CA LEU A 153 43.40 -40.06 46.51
C LEU A 153 44.70 -39.43 45.98
N ILE A 154 45.81 -40.17 46.01
CA ILE A 154 47.13 -39.77 45.49
C ILE A 154 47.81 -40.97 44.85
#